data_AF-A0A6A4Q7G2-F1
#
_entry.id   AF-A0A6A4Q7G2-F1
#
_cell.length_a   1.000
_cell.length_b   1.000
_cell.length_c   1.000
_cell.angle_alpha   90.00
_cell.angle_beta   90.00
_cell.angle_gamma   90.00
#
_symmetry.space_group_name_H-M   'P 1'
#
loop_
_entity.id
_entity.type
_entity.pdbx_description
1 polymer ?
#
loop_
_entity_poly.entity_id
_entity_poly.type
_entity_poly.pdbx_seq_one_letter_code
_entity_poly.pdbx_strand_id
1 'polypeptide(L)'
;MATEIENSGTQIQAELVKESLTKGTELVQYIADSLFSLPSTEDIDGPLVKLPLPTTKLPRQKHLPVPKPPTKWEAFAQKKGIQQRKKDKVVYDEQSGTWKRRFGYDRANDEDAIPIIEAKPTDDPTEDPFAKRRDDKKKRVEKNERNQLQNLKEAAKFGALPSHIQLAATALPITGTQAAPKKFTKDELGNVAGMAATATASGGKFDRKLPGEKAPQHKGKYRKFLPVVGQGTGIGSLEKEQTEKVLNKIMSKNSHDILNVSKAVTMTNVKREKKRKYDNKRSASATEGKLKTQKKPFKKGDSKKGDNKAKGKK
;
A
#
# COMPACT_ATOMS: atom_id res chain seq x y z
N MET A 1 26.42 64.75 43.94
CA MET A 1 25.09 64.12 43.92
C MET A 1 24.92 63.08 42.81
N ALA A 2 24.96 63.40 41.50
CA ALA A 2 24.77 62.37 40.46
C ALA A 2 25.87 61.28 40.44
N THR A 3 27.13 61.68 40.61
CA THR A 3 28.30 60.77 40.64
C THR A 3 28.37 59.90 41.90
N GLU A 4 27.83 60.35 43.03
CA GLU A 4 27.82 59.58 44.28
C GLU A 4 26.74 58.49 44.26
N ILE A 5 25.60 58.77 43.63
CA ILE A 5 24.52 57.79 43.43
C ILE A 5 25.00 56.68 42.49
N GLU A 6 25.69 57.01 41.39
CA GLU A 6 26.28 56.02 40.49
C GLU A 6 27.35 55.15 41.17
N ASN A 7 28.21 55.76 42.00
CA ASN A 7 29.26 55.04 42.72
C ASN A 7 28.71 54.14 43.85
N SER A 8 27.58 54.50 44.44
CA SER A 8 26.88 53.63 45.41
C SER A 8 26.23 52.42 44.74
N GLY A 9 25.67 52.60 43.53
CA GLY A 9 25.10 51.52 42.75
C GLY A 9 26.13 50.48 42.30
N THR A 10 27.34 50.92 41.91
CA THR A 10 28.43 50.00 41.53
C THR A 10 28.96 49.20 42.71
N GLN A 11 29.03 49.79 43.91
CA GLN A 11 29.42 49.09 45.14
C GLN A 11 28.43 48.00 45.53
N ILE A 12 27.12 48.31 45.50
CA ILE A 12 26.07 47.32 45.81
C ILE A 12 26.11 46.13 44.82
N GLN A 13 26.34 46.41 43.53
CA GLN A 13 26.50 45.35 42.53
C GLN A 13 27.74 44.48 42.79
N ALA A 14 28.86 45.08 43.19
CA ALA A 14 30.08 44.35 43.51
C ALA A 14 29.92 43.46 44.75
N GLU A 15 29.22 43.95 45.78
CA GLU A 15 28.88 43.17 46.98
C GLU A 15 27.96 41.99 46.63
N LEU A 16 26.92 42.22 45.83
CA LEU A 16 26.02 41.17 45.36
C LEU A 16 26.76 40.08 44.58
N VAL A 17 27.69 40.47 43.70
CA VAL A 17 28.53 39.53 42.95
C VAL A 17 29.39 38.70 43.92
N LYS A 18 30.02 39.35 44.90
CA LYS A 18 30.84 38.66 45.90
C LYS A 18 30.02 37.67 46.74
N GLU A 19 28.81 38.04 47.15
CA GLU A 19 27.90 37.13 47.84
C GLU A 19 27.46 35.96 46.96
N SER A 20 27.19 36.21 45.68
CA SER A 20 26.83 35.14 44.74
C SER A 20 27.97 34.14 44.52
N LEU A 21 29.22 34.64 44.48
CA LEU A 21 30.42 33.82 44.36
C LEU A 21 30.65 32.97 45.60
N THR A 22 30.56 33.56 46.80
CA THR A 22 30.74 32.83 48.06
C THR A 22 29.70 31.71 48.22
N LYS A 23 28.42 32.02 48.02
CA LYS A 23 27.34 31.00 48.01
C LYS A 23 27.57 29.94 46.92
N GLY A 24 28.02 30.34 45.74
CA GLY A 24 28.40 29.43 44.66
C GLY A 24 29.52 28.46 45.06
N THR A 25 30.57 28.96 45.72
CA THR A 25 31.68 28.12 46.19
C THR A 25 31.25 27.11 47.25
N GLU A 26 30.39 27.50 48.20
CA GLU A 26 29.86 26.60 49.22
C GLU A 26 29.05 25.45 48.60
N LEU A 27 28.19 25.75 47.62
CA LEU A 27 27.38 24.73 46.93
C LEU A 27 28.23 23.76 46.10
N VAL A 28 29.24 24.28 45.40
CA VAL A 28 30.15 23.43 44.61
C VAL A 28 31.00 22.55 45.52
N GLN A 29 31.44 23.06 46.67
CA GLN A 29 32.20 22.27 47.64
C GLN A 29 31.39 21.05 48.11
N TYR A 30 30.11 21.25 48.46
CA TYR A 30 29.22 20.15 48.86
C TYR A 30 29.05 19.09 47.75
N ILE A 31 28.95 19.53 46.48
CA ILE A 31 28.88 18.61 45.33
C ILE A 31 30.19 17.85 45.15
N ALA A 32 31.34 18.52 45.29
CA ALA A 32 32.65 17.89 45.19
C ALA A 32 32.85 16.84 46.28
N ASP A 33 32.53 17.17 47.54
CA ASP A 33 32.62 16.23 48.66
C ASP A 33 31.76 14.98 48.42
N SER A 34 30.53 15.17 47.91
CA SER A 34 29.66 14.05 47.54
C SER A 34 30.23 13.21 46.39
N LEU A 35 30.84 13.84 45.37
CA LEU A 35 31.43 13.12 44.23
C LEU A 35 32.67 12.33 44.62
N PHE A 36 33.56 12.91 45.42
CA PHE A 36 34.81 12.26 45.85
C PHE A 36 34.59 11.22 46.96
N SER A 37 33.43 11.24 47.64
CA SER A 37 33.04 10.17 48.56
C SER A 37 32.63 8.86 47.87
N LEU A 38 32.37 8.88 46.56
CA LEU A 38 31.96 7.70 45.79
C LEU A 38 33.16 6.78 45.52
N PRO A 39 32.94 5.46 45.45
CA PRO A 39 34.02 4.51 45.17
C PRO A 39 34.61 4.74 43.78
N SER A 40 35.91 4.99 43.73
CA SER A 40 36.67 5.10 42.49
C SER A 40 37.12 3.71 42.02
N THR A 41 36.94 3.43 40.74
CA THR A 41 37.45 2.24 40.07
C THR A 41 38.63 2.62 39.19
N GLU A 42 39.78 1.98 39.40
CA GLU A 42 40.94 2.13 38.53
C GLU A 42 40.66 1.47 37.18
N ASP A 43 40.80 2.24 36.11
CA ASP A 43 40.76 1.77 34.73
C ASP A 43 42.03 2.22 34.00
N ILE A 44 42.26 1.70 32.80
CA ILE A 44 43.45 1.99 31.98
C ILE A 44 43.58 3.51 31.69
N ASP A 45 42.44 4.20 31.58
CA ASP A 45 42.35 5.64 31.34
C ASP A 45 42.39 6.49 32.63
N GLY A 46 42.50 5.85 33.81
CA GLY A 46 42.58 6.50 35.12
C GLY A 46 41.43 6.16 36.10
N PRO A 47 41.36 6.84 37.25
CA PRO A 47 40.32 6.59 38.25
C PRO A 47 38.95 7.08 37.78
N LEU A 48 38.03 6.16 37.55
CA LEU A 48 36.65 6.43 37.12
C LEU A 48 35.68 6.29 38.29
N VAL A 49 34.73 7.21 38.40
CA VAL A 49 33.66 7.16 39.42
C VAL A 49 32.33 6.82 38.75
N LYS A 50 31.64 5.80 39.24
CA LYS A 50 30.30 5.42 38.75
C LYS A 50 29.24 6.29 39.42
N LEU A 51 28.67 7.24 38.66
CA LEU A 51 27.60 8.10 39.15
C LEU A 51 26.28 7.33 39.33
N PRO A 52 25.45 7.68 40.33
CA PRO A 52 24.12 7.12 40.49
C PRO A 52 23.21 7.51 39.32
N LEU A 53 22.12 6.75 39.14
CA LEU A 53 21.11 7.09 38.12
C LEU A 53 20.47 8.45 38.46
N PRO A 54 20.16 9.29 37.45
CA PRO A 54 19.58 10.60 37.68
C PRO A 54 18.17 10.49 38.27
N THR A 55 17.95 11.14 39.41
CA THR A 55 16.65 11.19 40.11
C THR A 55 15.65 12.13 39.42
N THR A 56 16.15 13.18 38.76
CA THR A 56 15.33 14.20 38.11
C THR A 56 14.72 13.65 36.80
N LYS A 57 13.38 13.57 36.77
CA LYS A 57 12.65 13.11 35.58
C LYS A 57 12.61 14.22 34.52
N LEU A 58 13.51 14.13 33.54
CA LEU A 58 13.52 15.03 32.40
C LEU A 58 12.62 14.52 31.26
N PRO A 59 11.93 15.41 30.52
CA PRO A 59 11.15 15.00 29.36
C PRO A 59 12.09 14.48 28.25
N ARG A 60 11.70 13.38 27.60
CA ARG A 60 12.46 12.83 26.49
C ARG A 60 12.31 13.72 25.25
N GLN A 61 13.39 13.86 24.48
CA GLN A 61 13.35 14.52 23.16
C GLN A 61 12.44 13.79 22.17
N LYS A 62 12.42 12.45 22.22
CA LYS A 62 11.64 11.60 21.31
C LYS A 62 10.71 10.69 22.10
N HIS A 63 9.52 10.45 21.53
CA HIS A 63 8.57 9.48 22.04
C HIS A 63 9.23 8.09 22.16
N LEU A 64 8.68 7.28 23.05
CA LEU A 64 9.10 5.89 23.17
C LEU A 64 8.84 5.16 21.84
N PRO A 65 9.76 4.32 21.36
CA PRO A 65 9.55 3.58 20.12
C PRO A 65 8.27 2.74 20.25
N VAL A 66 7.28 3.03 19.41
CA VAL A 66 6.01 2.30 19.40
C VAL A 66 6.28 0.87 18.93
N PRO A 67 5.76 -0.16 19.62
CA PRO A 67 5.92 -1.54 19.18
C PRO A 67 5.31 -1.71 17.79
N LYS A 68 6.03 -2.38 16.90
CA LYS A 68 5.56 -2.63 15.54
C LYS A 68 4.33 -3.55 15.61
N PRO A 69 3.25 -3.24 14.88
CA PRO A 69 2.12 -4.14 14.78
C PRO A 69 2.56 -5.44 14.11
N PRO A 70 1.99 -6.59 14.51
CA PRO A 70 2.33 -7.87 13.92
C PRO A 70 1.99 -7.87 12.43
N THR A 71 2.89 -8.43 11.62
CA THR A 71 2.62 -8.64 10.20
C THR A 71 1.51 -9.67 10.00
N LYS A 72 0.87 -9.69 8.83
CA LYS A 72 -0.15 -10.70 8.51
C LYS A 72 0.35 -12.13 8.69
N TRP A 73 1.62 -12.38 8.36
CA TRP A 73 2.23 -13.69 8.55
C TRP A 73 2.47 -14.01 10.02
N GLU A 74 2.92 -13.07 10.84
CA GLU A 74 3.09 -13.27 12.29
C GLU A 74 1.76 -13.52 12.98
N ALA A 75 0.71 -12.76 12.62
CA ALA A 75 -0.64 -13.00 13.12
C ALA A 75 -1.15 -14.39 12.72
N PHE A 76 -0.88 -14.82 11.49
CA PHE A 76 -1.20 -16.17 11.02
C PHE A 76 -0.40 -17.25 11.76
N ALA A 77 0.91 -17.05 11.93
CA ALA A 77 1.80 -17.97 12.62
C ALA A 77 1.41 -18.13 14.09
N GLN A 78 1.10 -17.04 14.77
CA GLN A 78 0.60 -17.06 16.15
C GLN A 78 -0.74 -17.82 16.24
N LYS A 79 -1.68 -17.55 15.32
CA LYS A 79 -2.97 -18.26 15.28
C LYS A 79 -2.84 -19.75 14.99
N LYS A 80 -1.82 -20.14 14.21
CA LYS A 80 -1.53 -21.54 13.86
C LYS A 80 -0.57 -22.22 14.82
N GLY A 81 -0.03 -21.50 15.81
CA GLY A 81 1.01 -22.04 16.70
C GLY A 81 2.31 -22.40 15.99
N ILE A 82 2.61 -21.76 14.85
CA ILE A 82 3.86 -22.01 14.10
C ILE A 82 5.00 -21.33 14.85
N GLN A 83 5.85 -22.15 15.47
CA GLN A 83 7.05 -21.67 16.15
C GLN A 83 8.15 -21.32 15.15
N GLN A 84 8.79 -20.16 15.33
CA GLN A 84 9.95 -19.81 14.53
C GLN A 84 11.16 -20.62 14.99
N ARG A 85 11.76 -21.38 14.07
CA ARG A 85 12.99 -22.14 14.30
C ARG A 85 14.14 -21.55 13.49
N LYS A 86 15.32 -21.50 14.08
CA LYS A 86 16.54 -21.12 13.38
C LYS A 86 16.86 -22.18 12.33
N LYS A 87 17.15 -21.75 11.10
CA LYS A 87 17.62 -22.63 10.01
C LYS A 87 19.14 -22.51 9.89
N ASP A 88 19.82 -23.61 9.61
CA ASP A 88 21.26 -23.60 9.39
C ASP A 88 21.63 -22.90 8.09
N LYS A 89 22.77 -22.20 8.13
CA LYS A 89 23.32 -21.46 6.99
C LYS A 89 23.90 -22.38 5.92
N VAL A 90 24.32 -23.58 6.31
CA VAL A 90 24.95 -24.59 5.47
C VAL A 90 24.02 -25.80 5.41
N VAL A 91 23.87 -26.36 4.21
CA VAL A 91 23.03 -27.52 3.91
C VAL A 91 23.88 -28.49 3.10
N TYR A 92 23.78 -29.77 3.42
CA TYR A 92 24.44 -30.81 2.65
C TYR A 92 23.77 -30.92 1.27
N ASP A 93 24.57 -30.84 0.23
CA ASP A 93 24.13 -30.98 -1.16
C ASP A 93 24.42 -32.40 -1.63
N GLU A 94 23.36 -33.21 -1.80
CA GLU A 94 23.49 -34.63 -2.14
C GLU A 94 24.13 -34.85 -3.51
N GLN A 95 23.96 -33.93 -4.46
CA GLN A 95 24.51 -34.06 -5.81
C GLN A 95 26.03 -33.90 -5.83
N SER A 96 26.57 -32.98 -5.03
CA SER A 96 28.01 -32.73 -4.95
C SER A 96 28.69 -33.46 -3.78
N GLY A 97 27.92 -34.01 -2.84
CA GLY A 97 28.41 -34.63 -1.63
C GLY A 97 29.08 -33.64 -0.65
N THR A 98 28.86 -32.34 -0.82
CA THR A 98 29.55 -31.28 -0.06
C THR A 98 28.59 -30.40 0.74
N TRP A 99 29.12 -29.80 1.80
CA TRP A 99 28.40 -28.83 2.62
C TRP A 99 28.41 -27.45 1.95
N LYS A 100 27.27 -27.06 1.39
CA LYS A 100 27.12 -25.79 0.66
C LYS A 100 26.24 -24.80 1.40
N ARG A 101 26.32 -23.52 1.04
CA ARG A 101 25.46 -22.49 1.66
C ARG A 101 24.01 -22.68 1.22
N ARG A 102 23.05 -22.37 2.10
CA ARG A 102 21.61 -22.40 1.76
C ARG A 102 21.23 -21.32 0.74
N PHE A 103 21.94 -20.20 0.75
CA PHE A 103 21.72 -19.06 -0.13
C PHE A 103 23.06 -18.37 -0.44
N GLY A 104 23.12 -17.64 -1.55
CA GLY A 104 24.32 -16.92 -1.99
C GLY A 104 25.07 -17.65 -3.11
N TYR A 105 26.37 -17.36 -3.21
CA TYR A 105 27.28 -18.01 -4.17
C TYR A 105 27.49 -19.49 -3.80
N ASP A 106 27.54 -20.35 -4.82
CA ASP A 106 27.66 -21.81 -4.71
C ASP A 106 26.70 -22.42 -3.67
N ARG A 107 25.41 -22.08 -3.82
CA ARG A 107 24.35 -22.55 -2.92
C ARG A 107 23.97 -24.00 -3.22
N ALA A 108 23.56 -24.74 -2.18
CA ALA A 108 22.97 -26.06 -2.32
C ALA A 108 21.70 -26.00 -3.19
N ASN A 109 21.48 -27.02 -4.03
CA ASN A 109 20.33 -27.15 -4.92
C ASN A 109 20.12 -25.92 -5.83
N ASP A 110 21.14 -25.50 -6.58
CA ASP A 110 21.01 -24.35 -7.46
C ASP A 110 20.19 -24.67 -8.72
N GLU A 111 18.96 -24.14 -8.77
CA GLU A 111 18.04 -24.30 -9.91
C GLU A 111 18.62 -23.77 -11.23
N ASP A 112 19.52 -22.78 -11.15
CA ASP A 112 20.16 -22.12 -12.29
C ASP A 112 21.36 -22.94 -12.83
N ALA A 113 21.92 -23.86 -12.04
CA ALA A 113 23.05 -24.71 -12.42
C ALA A 113 22.61 -26.01 -13.12
N ILE A 114 21.30 -26.29 -13.20
CA ILE A 114 20.75 -27.47 -13.85
C ILE A 114 20.85 -27.28 -15.38
N PRO A 115 21.70 -28.04 -16.10
CA PRO A 115 21.94 -27.79 -17.52
C PRO A 115 20.80 -28.27 -18.43
N ILE A 116 20.03 -29.27 -17.98
CA ILE A 116 18.97 -29.91 -18.77
C ILE A 116 17.71 -30.00 -17.92
N ILE A 117 16.59 -29.53 -18.48
CA ILE A 117 15.28 -29.62 -17.84
C ILE A 117 14.45 -30.63 -18.62
N GLU A 118 14.08 -31.73 -17.97
CA GLU A 118 13.15 -32.70 -18.55
C GLU A 118 11.79 -32.05 -18.79
N ALA A 119 11.34 -32.06 -20.04
CA ALA A 119 10.04 -31.55 -20.42
C ALA A 119 8.94 -32.49 -19.94
N LYS A 120 7.94 -31.96 -19.23
CA LYS A 120 6.74 -32.73 -18.88
C LYS A 120 5.82 -32.80 -20.12
N PRO A 121 5.01 -33.85 -20.28
CA PRO A 121 4.08 -33.98 -21.41
C PRO A 121 3.02 -32.87 -21.48
N THR A 122 2.87 -32.07 -20.42
CA THR A 122 1.95 -30.92 -20.33
C THR A 122 2.62 -29.59 -20.67
N ASP A 123 3.96 -29.53 -20.75
CA ASP A 123 4.67 -28.28 -21.01
C ASP A 123 4.59 -27.89 -22.50
N ASP A 124 4.28 -26.61 -22.74
CA ASP A 124 4.22 -26.06 -24.08
C ASP A 124 5.60 -26.09 -24.77
N PRO A 125 5.79 -26.82 -25.89
CA PRO A 125 7.09 -26.97 -26.54
C PRO A 125 7.67 -25.68 -27.13
N THR A 126 6.89 -24.59 -27.16
CA THR A 126 7.28 -23.31 -27.78
C THR A 126 7.97 -22.36 -26.79
N GLU A 127 7.80 -22.56 -25.48
CA GLU A 127 8.32 -21.65 -24.47
C GLU A 127 9.57 -22.20 -23.78
N ASP A 128 10.62 -21.38 -23.65
CA ASP A 128 11.87 -21.76 -22.98
C ASP A 128 11.64 -22.01 -21.47
N PRO A 129 11.89 -23.24 -20.96
CA PRO A 129 11.69 -23.57 -19.55
C PRO A 129 12.59 -22.76 -18.61
N PHE A 130 13.78 -22.35 -19.05
CA PHE A 130 14.68 -21.51 -18.25
C PHE A 130 14.17 -20.07 -18.15
N ALA A 131 13.60 -19.52 -19.21
CA ALA A 131 12.92 -18.22 -19.17
C ALA A 131 11.73 -18.24 -18.20
N LYS A 132 10.89 -19.27 -18.25
CA LYS A 132 9.74 -19.42 -17.31
C LYS A 132 10.20 -19.40 -15.86
N ARG A 133 11.24 -20.17 -15.49
CA ARG A 133 11.77 -20.20 -14.12
C ARG A 133 12.26 -18.83 -13.65
N ARG A 134 12.99 -18.11 -14.50
CA ARG A 134 13.46 -16.74 -14.20
C ARG A 134 12.30 -15.80 -13.96
N ASP A 135 11.26 -15.86 -14.79
CA ASP A 135 10.08 -15.01 -14.64
C ASP A 135 9.26 -15.38 -13.40
N ASP A 136 9.14 -16.66 -13.07
CA ASP A 136 8.44 -17.10 -11.86
C ASP A 136 9.20 -16.71 -10.58
N LYS A 137 10.53 -16.74 -10.60
CA LYS A 137 11.39 -16.20 -9.54
C LYS A 137 11.14 -14.70 -9.36
N LYS A 138 11.13 -13.91 -10.44
CA LYS A 138 10.80 -12.47 -10.40
C LYS A 138 9.40 -12.23 -9.83
N LYS A 139 8.37 -12.92 -10.34
CA LYS A 139 6.99 -12.81 -9.83
C LYS A 139 6.90 -13.11 -8.33
N ARG A 140 7.65 -14.11 -7.84
CA ARG A 140 7.70 -14.45 -6.41
C ARG A 140 8.35 -13.34 -5.59
N VAL A 141 9.45 -12.76 -6.07
CA VAL A 141 10.13 -11.62 -5.44
C VAL A 141 9.21 -10.39 -5.42
N GLU A 142 8.60 -10.03 -6.54
CA GLU A 142 7.65 -8.93 -6.64
C GLU A 142 6.42 -9.13 -5.72
N LYS A 143 5.95 -10.37 -5.58
CA LYS A 143 4.87 -10.70 -4.63
C LYS A 143 5.32 -10.45 -3.18
N ASN A 144 6.54 -10.81 -2.83
CA ASN A 144 7.09 -10.56 -1.51
C ASN A 144 7.23 -9.06 -1.22
N GLU A 145 7.81 -8.30 -2.15
CA GLU A 145 7.95 -6.84 -2.05
C GLU A 145 6.58 -6.15 -1.96
N ARG A 146 5.61 -6.57 -2.78
CA ARG A 146 4.24 -6.05 -2.70
C ARG A 146 3.60 -6.31 -1.34
N ASN A 147 3.79 -7.49 -0.77
CA ASN A 147 3.29 -7.83 0.57
C ASN A 147 4.01 -7.02 1.65
N GLN A 148 5.32 -6.82 1.53
CA GLN A 148 6.10 -5.97 2.44
C GLN A 148 5.58 -4.53 2.42
N LEU A 149 5.35 -3.95 1.23
CA LEU A 149 4.80 -2.61 1.08
C LEU A 149 3.39 -2.50 1.67
N GLN A 150 2.55 -3.53 1.53
CA GLN A 150 1.23 -3.56 2.16
C GLN A 150 1.33 -3.59 3.69
N ASN A 151 2.20 -4.44 4.24
CA ASN A 151 2.40 -4.53 5.69
C ASN A 151 2.97 -3.21 6.26
N LEU A 152 3.89 -2.55 5.55
CA LEU A 152 4.40 -1.23 5.92
C LEU A 152 3.30 -0.17 5.88
N LYS A 153 2.45 -0.16 4.85
CA LYS A 153 1.30 0.75 4.77
C LYS A 153 0.31 0.53 5.91
N GLU A 154 0.06 -0.72 6.29
CA GLU A 154 -0.78 -1.04 7.45
C GLU A 154 -0.11 -0.57 8.75
N ALA A 155 1.19 -0.82 8.93
CA ALA A 155 1.94 -0.34 10.09
C ALA A 155 2.00 1.20 10.18
N ALA A 156 2.06 1.90 9.06
CA ALA A 156 2.01 3.36 8.98
C ALA A 156 0.69 3.92 9.54
N LYS A 157 -0.44 3.28 9.23
CA LYS A 157 -1.76 3.69 9.72
C LYS A 157 -1.83 3.67 11.25
N PHE A 158 -1.10 2.76 11.88
CA PHE A 158 -1.05 2.63 13.34
C PHE A 158 0.04 3.51 13.98
N GLY A 159 0.71 4.39 13.22
CA GLY A 159 1.76 5.28 13.74
C GLY A 159 3.01 4.55 14.27
N ALA A 160 3.14 3.26 13.94
CA ALA A 160 4.14 2.37 14.53
C ALA A 160 5.41 2.21 13.66
N LEU A 161 5.50 2.97 12.57
CA LEU A 161 6.72 3.01 11.78
C LEU A 161 7.74 3.98 12.40
N PRO A 162 9.05 3.72 12.25
CA PRO A 162 10.08 4.70 12.59
C PRO A 162 9.89 6.02 11.82
N SER A 163 10.23 7.16 12.42
CA SER A 163 10.03 8.50 11.85
C SER A 163 10.58 8.65 10.41
N HIS A 164 11.76 8.10 10.13
CA HIS A 164 12.37 8.10 8.79
C HIS A 164 11.48 7.40 7.74
N ILE A 165 10.88 6.25 8.07
CA ILE A 165 10.07 5.45 7.15
C ILE A 165 8.67 6.06 7.03
N GLN A 166 8.15 6.65 8.11
CA GLN A 166 6.91 7.43 8.07
C GLN A 166 7.04 8.56 7.06
N LEU A 167 8.09 9.39 7.13
CA LEU A 167 8.28 10.52 6.22
C LEU A 167 8.38 10.11 4.74
N ALA A 168 9.00 8.96 4.44
CA ALA A 168 9.06 8.44 3.08
C ALA A 168 7.71 7.88 2.59
N ALA A 169 6.95 7.25 3.49
CA ALA A 169 5.64 6.66 3.17
C ALA A 169 4.51 7.68 3.14
N THR A 170 4.60 8.70 3.97
CA THR A 170 3.70 9.85 4.07
C THR A 170 4.49 11.05 3.58
N ALA A 171 4.46 11.32 2.28
CA ALA A 171 4.95 12.58 1.71
C ALA A 171 4.11 13.74 2.31
N LEU A 172 4.49 14.19 3.50
CA LEU A 172 3.96 15.37 4.16
C LEU A 172 4.99 16.48 3.97
N PRO A 173 4.58 17.69 3.55
CA PRO A 173 5.47 18.83 3.55
C PRO A 173 5.87 19.16 4.99
N ILE A 174 7.17 19.26 5.21
CA ILE A 174 7.75 19.85 6.41
C ILE A 174 7.31 21.33 6.41
N THR A 175 6.94 21.86 7.57
CA THR A 175 6.58 23.25 7.89
C THR A 175 5.13 23.73 7.57
N GLY A 176 4.34 23.87 8.65
CA GLY A 176 3.52 25.05 8.93
C GLY A 176 2.34 25.44 8.02
N THR A 177 2.01 24.68 6.97
CA THR A 177 0.89 25.03 6.09
C THR A 177 -0.01 23.82 5.83
N GLN A 178 -1.33 24.07 5.94
CA GLN A 178 -2.50 23.20 5.75
C GLN A 178 -2.23 21.76 5.32
N ALA A 179 -2.71 20.80 6.13
CA ALA A 179 -2.65 19.37 5.87
C ALA A 179 -3.01 19.06 4.40
N ALA A 180 -2.07 18.47 3.66
CA ALA A 180 -2.29 18.10 2.28
C ALA A 180 -3.58 17.25 2.18
N PRO A 181 -4.52 17.61 1.29
CA PRO A 181 -5.80 16.91 1.21
C PRO A 181 -5.52 15.46 0.85
N LYS A 182 -5.93 14.55 1.74
CA LYS A 182 -5.93 13.11 1.47
C LYS A 182 -6.64 12.91 0.13
N LYS A 183 -5.92 12.41 -0.88
CA LYS A 183 -6.53 12.05 -2.16
C LYS A 183 -7.36 10.79 -1.93
N PHE A 184 -8.59 10.97 -1.48
CA PHE A 184 -9.56 9.89 -1.35
C PHE A 184 -9.88 9.36 -2.75
N THR A 185 -9.88 8.05 -2.89
CA THR A 185 -10.35 7.45 -4.15
C THR A 185 -11.83 7.76 -4.32
N LYS A 186 -12.30 7.86 -5.58
CA LYS A 186 -13.69 8.16 -5.92
C LYS A 186 -14.68 7.21 -5.22
N ASP A 187 -14.28 5.96 -5.03
CA ASP A 187 -15.10 4.93 -4.39
C ASP A 187 -15.12 5.07 -2.87
N GLU A 188 -14.01 5.45 -2.23
CA GLU A 188 -13.98 5.76 -0.79
C GLU A 188 -14.83 6.99 -0.47
N LEU A 189 -14.73 8.04 -1.28
CA LEU A 189 -15.52 9.25 -1.11
C LEU A 189 -17.01 8.97 -1.31
N GLY A 190 -17.35 8.14 -2.32
CA GLY A 190 -18.72 7.69 -2.55
C GLY A 190 -19.28 6.86 -1.41
N ASN A 191 -18.47 5.99 -0.80
CA ASN A 191 -18.87 5.18 0.35
C ASN A 191 -19.09 6.03 1.62
N VAL A 192 -18.21 6.98 1.90
CA VAL A 192 -18.34 7.89 3.06
C VAL A 192 -19.56 8.79 2.89
N ALA A 193 -19.78 9.36 1.70
CA ALA A 193 -20.96 10.16 1.42
C ALA A 193 -22.25 9.33 1.59
N GLY A 194 -22.26 8.08 1.11
CA GLY A 194 -23.38 7.16 1.32
C GLY A 194 -23.62 6.80 2.78
N MET A 195 -22.56 6.65 3.59
CA MET A 195 -22.67 6.40 5.03
C MET A 195 -23.16 7.63 5.81
N ALA A 196 -22.69 8.83 5.47
CA ALA A 196 -23.13 10.07 6.11
C ALA A 196 -24.62 10.34 5.85
N ALA A 197 -25.08 10.19 4.60
CA ALA A 197 -26.49 10.37 4.24
C ALA A 197 -27.42 9.34 4.91
N THR A 198 -26.93 8.13 5.18
CA THR A 198 -27.69 7.09 5.87
C THR A 198 -27.63 7.20 7.39
N ALA A 199 -26.60 7.84 7.96
CA ALA A 199 -26.49 8.04 9.40
C ALA A 199 -27.60 8.94 9.96
N THR A 200 -27.93 10.03 9.24
CA THR A 200 -29.05 10.93 9.60
C THR A 200 -30.42 10.23 9.52
N ALA A 201 -30.53 9.13 8.77
CA ALA A 201 -31.77 8.36 8.66
C ALA A 201 -32.23 7.74 9.99
N SER A 202 -31.30 7.46 10.91
CA SER A 202 -31.63 6.86 12.21
C SER A 202 -32.49 7.78 13.09
N GLY A 203 -32.48 9.09 12.84
CA GLY A 203 -33.32 10.08 13.52
C GLY A 203 -34.63 10.42 12.79
N GLY A 204 -34.98 9.74 11.71
CA GLY A 204 -36.23 9.93 10.98
C GLY A 204 -36.34 11.22 10.14
N LYS A 205 -35.30 12.06 10.11
CA LYS A 205 -35.23 13.29 9.30
C LYS A 205 -34.15 13.13 8.24
N PHE A 206 -34.56 12.84 7.01
CA PHE A 206 -33.63 12.61 5.90
C PHE A 206 -33.18 13.92 5.28
N ASP A 207 -31.87 14.08 5.08
CA ASP A 207 -31.35 15.19 4.29
C ASP A 207 -31.83 15.08 2.83
N ARG A 208 -32.24 16.22 2.26
CA ARG A 208 -32.73 16.29 0.89
C ARG A 208 -31.58 16.03 -0.08
N LYS A 209 -31.68 14.96 -0.88
CA LYS A 209 -30.68 14.61 -1.89
C LYS A 209 -30.53 15.72 -2.93
N LEU A 210 -29.29 16.10 -3.23
CA LEU A 210 -29.00 17.05 -4.30
C LEU A 210 -29.08 16.34 -5.67
N PRO A 211 -29.48 17.06 -6.74
CA PRO A 211 -29.54 16.48 -8.07
C PRO A 211 -28.15 16.01 -8.51
N GLY A 212 -28.04 14.72 -8.86
CA GLY A 212 -26.78 14.09 -9.30
C GLY A 212 -26.04 13.28 -8.24
N GLU A 213 -26.52 13.24 -6.98
CA GLU A 213 -25.96 12.36 -5.96
C GLU A 213 -26.22 10.89 -6.29
N LYS A 214 -25.16 10.07 -6.27
CA LYS A 214 -25.30 8.62 -6.47
C LYS A 214 -26.00 8.00 -5.28
N ALA A 215 -26.96 7.12 -5.54
CA ALA A 215 -27.63 6.38 -4.47
C ALA A 215 -26.60 5.61 -3.63
N PRO A 216 -26.76 5.58 -2.29
CA PRO A 216 -25.86 4.83 -1.43
C PRO A 216 -25.87 3.36 -1.85
N GLN A 217 -24.69 2.81 -2.13
CA GLN A 217 -24.56 1.39 -2.45
C GLN A 217 -24.79 0.59 -1.18
N HIS A 218 -25.99 0.03 -1.06
CA HIS A 218 -26.32 -0.83 0.07
C HIS A 218 -25.52 -2.14 -0.05
N LYS A 219 -24.58 -2.37 0.89
CA LYS A 219 -23.68 -3.54 0.86
C LYS A 219 -24.37 -4.86 1.22
N GLY A 220 -25.63 -4.83 1.69
CA GLY A 220 -26.39 -6.02 2.03
C GLY A 220 -27.30 -6.50 0.90
N LYS A 221 -27.31 -7.82 0.65
CA LYS A 221 -28.37 -8.50 -0.11
C LYS A 221 -29.62 -8.57 0.77
N TYR A 222 -30.56 -7.65 0.59
CA TYR A 222 -31.90 -7.84 1.15
C TYR A 222 -32.60 -9.01 0.45
N ARG A 223 -33.23 -9.88 1.24
CA ARG A 223 -34.14 -10.90 0.70
C ARG A 223 -35.33 -10.16 0.09
N LYS A 224 -35.44 -10.18 -1.23
CA LYS A 224 -36.63 -9.68 -1.93
C LYS A 224 -37.69 -10.78 -1.86
N PHE A 225 -38.67 -10.62 -0.98
CA PHE A 225 -39.85 -11.48 -0.99
C PHE A 225 -40.72 -11.08 -2.18
N LEU A 226 -41.27 -12.07 -2.88
CA LEU A 226 -42.28 -11.82 -3.88
C LEU A 226 -43.54 -11.26 -3.19
N PRO A 227 -44.25 -10.30 -3.80
CA PRO A 227 -45.55 -9.86 -3.29
C PRO A 227 -46.51 -11.05 -3.20
N VAL A 228 -47.16 -11.22 -2.04
CA VAL A 228 -48.14 -12.32 -1.81
C VAL A 228 -49.45 -12.08 -2.59
N VAL A 229 -49.73 -10.84 -2.98
CA VAL A 229 -50.91 -10.46 -3.77
C VAL A 229 -50.44 -9.74 -5.03
N GLY A 230 -50.40 -10.45 -6.16
CA GLY A 230 -50.02 -9.90 -7.45
C GLY A 230 -51.20 -9.28 -8.18
N GLN A 231 -51.15 -7.97 -8.42
CA GLN A 231 -51.96 -7.33 -9.47
C GLN A 231 -51.52 -7.88 -10.84
N GLY A 232 -52.42 -8.59 -11.53
CA GLY A 232 -52.50 -8.56 -12.99
C GLY A 232 -51.86 -9.69 -13.81
N THR A 233 -50.97 -10.52 -13.27
CA THR A 233 -50.49 -11.70 -14.02
C THR A 233 -50.09 -12.81 -13.05
N GLY A 234 -50.67 -14.00 -13.25
CA GLY A 234 -50.82 -15.04 -12.23
C GLY A 234 -49.56 -15.37 -11.44
N ILE A 235 -49.75 -15.53 -10.12
CA ILE A 235 -48.75 -15.92 -9.10
C ILE A 235 -47.81 -17.04 -9.58
N GLY A 236 -48.33 -17.99 -10.36
CA GLY A 236 -47.55 -19.10 -10.90
C GLY A 236 -46.54 -18.74 -12.00
N SER A 237 -46.67 -17.63 -12.76
CA SER A 237 -45.73 -17.32 -13.85
C SER A 237 -44.39 -16.81 -13.33
N LEU A 238 -44.41 -15.91 -12.34
CA LEU A 238 -43.20 -15.36 -11.71
C LEU A 238 -42.44 -16.44 -10.92
N GLU A 239 -43.16 -17.33 -10.23
CA GLU A 239 -42.56 -18.49 -9.58
C GLU A 239 -41.98 -19.47 -10.59
N LYS A 240 -42.72 -19.78 -11.67
CA LYS A 240 -42.22 -20.61 -12.79
C LYS A 240 -40.95 -20.02 -13.38
N GLU A 241 -40.90 -18.74 -13.70
CA GLU A 241 -39.68 -18.09 -14.20
C GLU A 241 -38.49 -18.20 -13.23
N GLN A 242 -38.73 -18.08 -11.93
CA GLN A 242 -37.67 -18.25 -10.93
C GLN A 242 -37.19 -19.71 -10.87
N THR A 243 -38.11 -20.67 -10.88
CA THR A 243 -37.78 -22.10 -10.91
C THR A 243 -37.07 -22.49 -12.20
N GLU A 244 -37.49 -21.98 -13.36
CA GLU A 244 -36.81 -22.16 -14.65
C GLU A 244 -35.42 -21.53 -14.67
N LYS A 245 -35.24 -20.34 -14.07
CA LYS A 245 -33.90 -19.72 -13.93
C LYS A 245 -32.97 -20.58 -13.07
N VAL A 246 -33.49 -21.21 -12.01
CA VAL A 246 -32.72 -22.15 -11.18
C VAL A 246 -32.41 -23.42 -11.96
N LEU A 247 -33.40 -24.00 -12.67
CA LEU A 247 -33.24 -25.16 -13.51
C LEU A 247 -32.20 -24.94 -14.61
N ASN A 248 -32.30 -23.85 -15.36
CA ASN A 248 -31.34 -23.45 -16.39
C ASN A 248 -29.93 -23.27 -15.82
N LYS A 249 -29.81 -22.77 -14.58
CA LYS A 249 -28.51 -22.64 -13.90
C LYS A 249 -27.94 -23.98 -13.48
N ILE A 250 -28.78 -24.94 -13.08
CA ILE A 250 -28.37 -26.32 -12.76
C ILE A 250 -27.95 -27.03 -14.06
N MET A 251 -28.76 -26.93 -15.11
CA MET A 251 -28.46 -27.48 -16.44
C MET A 251 -27.17 -26.90 -17.01
N SER A 252 -26.95 -25.58 -16.90
CA SER A 252 -25.71 -24.92 -17.35
C SER A 252 -24.48 -25.27 -16.50
N LYS A 253 -24.66 -25.64 -15.23
CA LYS A 253 -23.54 -26.10 -14.38
C LYS A 253 -23.17 -27.54 -14.72
N ASN A 254 -24.17 -28.39 -14.97
CA ASN A 254 -23.98 -29.79 -15.36
C ASN A 254 -23.72 -29.98 -16.87
N SER A 255 -23.85 -28.95 -17.70
CA SER A 255 -23.57 -29.03 -19.14
C SER A 255 -22.08 -29.13 -19.50
N HIS A 256 -21.20 -29.38 -18.53
CA HIS A 256 -19.80 -29.69 -18.81
C HIS A 256 -19.63 -31.11 -19.39
N ASP A 257 -20.62 -32.00 -19.21
CA ASP A 257 -20.62 -33.35 -19.80
C ASP A 257 -21.27 -33.43 -21.19
N ILE A 258 -21.97 -32.38 -21.63
CA ILE A 258 -22.59 -32.34 -22.97
C ILE A 258 -21.85 -31.29 -23.80
N LEU A 259 -20.80 -31.74 -24.49
CA LEU A 259 -20.04 -30.90 -25.42
C LEU A 259 -20.98 -30.36 -26.49
N ASN A 260 -21.17 -29.05 -26.54
CA ASN A 260 -21.92 -28.40 -27.61
C ASN A 260 -21.08 -28.39 -28.90
N VAL A 261 -21.19 -29.47 -29.68
CA VAL A 261 -20.40 -29.73 -30.90
C VAL A 261 -20.53 -28.59 -31.92
N SER A 262 -21.71 -28.00 -32.07
CA SER A 262 -21.93 -26.90 -33.04
C SER A 262 -21.19 -25.62 -32.63
N LYS A 263 -21.18 -25.28 -31.34
CA LYS A 263 -20.41 -24.14 -30.83
C LYS A 263 -18.90 -24.36 -30.95
N ALA A 264 -18.43 -25.59 -30.74
CA ALA A 264 -17.03 -25.97 -30.93
C ALA A 264 -16.61 -25.83 -32.40
N VAL A 265 -17.39 -26.37 -33.34
CA VAL A 265 -17.13 -26.28 -34.79
C VAL A 265 -17.21 -24.83 -35.29
N THR A 266 -18.14 -24.04 -34.77
CA THR A 266 -18.26 -22.61 -35.12
C THR A 266 -17.04 -21.83 -34.62
N MET A 267 -16.58 -22.11 -33.39
CA MET A 267 -15.36 -21.50 -32.84
C MET A 267 -14.11 -21.89 -33.63
N THR A 268 -13.97 -23.16 -34.05
CA THR A 268 -12.84 -23.59 -34.88
C THR A 268 -12.87 -22.93 -36.26
N ASN A 269 -14.03 -22.80 -36.87
CA ASN A 269 -14.19 -22.15 -38.17
C ASN A 269 -13.88 -20.65 -38.09
N VAL A 270 -14.39 -19.95 -37.08
CA VAL A 270 -14.08 -18.52 -36.85
C VAL A 270 -12.59 -18.30 -36.55
N LYS A 271 -11.96 -19.19 -35.78
CA LYS A 271 -10.51 -19.10 -35.48
C LYS A 271 -9.68 -19.35 -36.73
N ARG A 272 -10.08 -20.28 -37.59
CA ARG A 272 -9.47 -20.55 -38.90
C ARG A 272 -9.64 -19.39 -39.88
N GLU A 273 -10.82 -18.76 -39.90
CA GLU A 273 -11.10 -17.59 -40.74
C GLU A 273 -10.32 -16.36 -40.27
N LYS A 274 -10.22 -16.11 -38.96
CA LYS A 274 -9.39 -15.04 -38.40
C LYS A 274 -7.90 -15.23 -38.72
N LYS A 275 -7.40 -16.46 -38.64
CA LYS A 275 -6.02 -16.79 -39.05
C LYS A 275 -5.81 -16.50 -40.54
N ARG A 276 -6.73 -16.94 -41.41
CA ARG A 276 -6.72 -16.61 -42.84
C ARG A 276 -6.76 -15.10 -43.11
N LYS A 277 -7.58 -14.33 -42.39
CA LYS A 277 -7.61 -12.86 -42.52
C LYS A 277 -6.31 -12.22 -42.07
N TYR A 278 -5.68 -12.72 -41.00
CA TYR A 278 -4.38 -12.24 -40.54
C TYR A 278 -3.28 -12.53 -41.57
N ASP A 279 -3.24 -13.74 -42.12
CA ASP A 279 -2.30 -14.15 -43.16
C ASP A 279 -2.48 -13.34 -44.45
N ASN A 280 -3.73 -13.08 -44.87
CA ASN A 280 -4.03 -12.22 -46.03
C ASN A 280 -3.67 -10.74 -45.79
N LYS A 281 -3.78 -10.24 -44.55
CA LYS A 281 -3.34 -8.87 -44.22
C LYS A 281 -1.82 -8.75 -44.25
N ARG A 282 -1.12 -9.83 -43.92
CA ARG A 282 0.35 -9.93 -43.97
C ARG A 282 0.87 -10.09 -45.39
N SER A 283 0.14 -10.78 -46.27
CA SER A 283 0.49 -10.86 -47.70
C SER A 283 0.18 -9.55 -48.46
N ALA A 284 -0.91 -8.86 -48.15
CA ALA A 284 -1.25 -7.57 -48.76
C ALA A 284 -0.26 -6.44 -48.39
N SER A 285 0.28 -6.46 -47.17
CA SER A 285 1.29 -5.49 -46.71
C SER A 285 2.71 -5.79 -47.23
N ALA A 286 2.94 -6.97 -47.81
CA ALA A 286 4.21 -7.29 -48.49
C ALA A 286 4.23 -6.84 -49.96
N THR A 287 3.06 -6.57 -50.57
CA THR A 287 2.94 -6.17 -51.99
C THR A 287 2.83 -4.66 -52.24
N GLU A 288 2.58 -3.82 -51.22
CA GLU A 288 2.59 -2.35 -51.38
C GLU A 288 3.95 -1.76 -51.00
N GLY A 289 4.97 -2.11 -51.78
CA GLY A 289 6.34 -1.65 -51.62
C GLY A 289 6.91 -0.97 -52.87
N LYS A 290 6.11 -0.22 -53.66
CA LYS A 290 6.63 0.70 -54.68
C LYS A 290 5.54 1.58 -55.29
N LEU A 291 5.58 2.87 -54.96
CA LEU A 291 5.43 4.06 -55.84
C LEU A 291 4.81 5.23 -55.07
N LYS A 292 5.63 6.25 -54.83
CA LYS A 292 5.22 7.58 -54.37
C LYS A 292 4.54 8.33 -55.52
N THR A 293 3.44 9.02 -55.25
CA THR A 293 3.20 10.37 -55.79
C THR A 293 2.53 11.25 -54.74
N GLN A 294 3.04 12.48 -54.61
CA GLN A 294 2.59 13.46 -53.64
C GLN A 294 1.37 14.23 -54.14
N LYS A 295 0.33 14.38 -53.31
CA LYS A 295 -0.57 15.55 -53.35
C LYS A 295 -1.02 15.95 -51.94
N LYS A 296 -0.78 17.22 -51.60
CA LYS A 296 -1.18 17.92 -50.37
C LYS A 296 -2.69 18.19 -50.37
N PRO A 297 -3.37 18.30 -49.20
CA PRO A 297 -4.60 19.08 -49.10
C PRO A 297 -4.35 20.45 -48.43
N PHE A 298 -5.04 21.44 -48.97
CA PHE A 298 -5.05 22.85 -48.61
C PHE A 298 -5.59 23.11 -47.20
N LYS A 299 -5.00 24.11 -46.55
CA LYS A 299 -5.42 24.73 -45.28
C LYS A 299 -6.10 26.07 -45.62
N LYS A 300 -7.32 26.31 -45.12
CA LYS A 300 -7.96 27.64 -45.16
C LYS A 300 -8.61 27.92 -43.80
N GLY A 301 -7.97 28.78 -43.00
CA GLY A 301 -8.67 29.70 -42.08
C GLY A 301 -9.19 30.89 -42.89
N ASP A 302 -9.98 31.83 -42.40
CA ASP A 302 -10.25 32.33 -41.05
C ASP A 302 -11.43 33.34 -41.18
N SER A 303 -12.05 33.75 -40.07
CA SER A 303 -12.65 35.09 -39.79
C SER A 303 -13.89 35.05 -38.87
N LYS A 304 -13.63 35.12 -37.57
CA LYS A 304 -13.82 36.28 -36.66
C LYS A 304 -15.09 37.18 -36.76
N LYS A 305 -15.62 37.47 -35.56
CA LYS A 305 -16.51 38.58 -35.09
C LYS A 305 -17.98 38.50 -35.56
N GLY A 306 -19.00 38.80 -34.77
CA GLY A 306 -19.13 39.38 -33.43
C GLY A 306 -20.53 40.01 -33.30
N ASP A 307 -21.04 40.05 -32.07
CA ASP A 307 -22.10 40.93 -31.53
C ASP A 307 -23.60 40.56 -31.53
N ASN A 308 -24.11 40.81 -30.32
CA ASN A 308 -25.45 40.73 -29.74
C ASN A 308 -26.57 41.47 -30.51
N LYS A 309 -27.81 40.95 -30.47
CA LYS A 309 -28.95 41.65 -29.86
C LYS A 309 -30.24 40.81 -29.75
N ALA A 310 -30.79 40.82 -28.53
CA ALA A 310 -32.19 40.79 -28.11
C ALA A 310 -33.32 40.71 -29.16
N LYS A 311 -34.30 39.83 -28.91
CA LYS A 311 -35.65 40.15 -28.35
C LYS A 311 -36.58 38.95 -28.57
N GLY A 312 -37.32 38.59 -27.53
CA GLY A 312 -38.33 37.54 -27.59
C GLY A 312 -39.61 37.93 -28.33
N LYS A 313 -40.44 36.93 -28.58
CA LYS A 313 -41.90 37.05 -28.65
C LYS A 313 -42.55 35.66 -28.63
N LYS A 314 -43.52 35.57 -27.71
CA LYS A 314 -44.61 34.58 -27.55
C LYS A 314 -44.22 33.16 -27.18
#